data_AF-A0ABD4LM74-F1
#
_entry.id   AF-A0ABD4LM74-F1
#
_cell.length_a   1.000
_cell.length_b   1.000
_cell.length_c   1.000
_cell.angle_alpha   90.00
_cell.angle_beta   90.00
_cell.angle_gamma   90.00
#
_symmetry.space_group_name_H-M   'P 1'
#
loop_
_entity.id
_entity.type
_entity.pdbx_description
1 polymer ?
#
loop_
_entity_poly.entity_id
_entity_poly.type
_entity_poly.pdbx_seq_one_letter_code
_entity_poly.pdbx_strand_id
1 'polypeptide(L)'
;MNKQKLKLKPWVKMTLTFVVGVSIIAQIFSIFGTSASTGEDKEEKIVAHGMIEANVNGESHLKIIDKLVTHDVIVKTKSEYNKGQIITVEIEGKKVISDRITEGEELDKLYNRYSEVIAEYEDWIKN
;
A
#
# COMPACT_ATOMS: atom_id res chain seq x y z
N MET A 1 -45.43 -0.06 -37.80
CA MET A 1 -44.75 0.23 -36.51
C MET A 1 -43.29 0.60 -36.82
N ASN A 2 -43.00 1.88 -37.04
CA ASN A 2 -41.70 2.35 -37.54
C ASN A 2 -40.73 2.58 -36.36
N LYS A 3 -39.72 1.71 -36.22
CA LYS A 3 -38.62 1.90 -35.27
C LYS A 3 -37.63 2.92 -35.85
N GLN A 4 -37.87 4.21 -35.58
CA GLN A 4 -36.90 5.26 -35.89
C GLN A 4 -35.65 5.04 -35.01
N LYS A 5 -34.54 4.61 -35.64
CA LYS A 5 -33.23 4.58 -34.99
C LYS A 5 -32.79 6.04 -34.78
N LEU A 6 -32.95 6.55 -33.56
CA LEU A 6 -32.42 7.84 -33.13
C LEU A 6 -30.88 7.82 -33.29
N LYS A 7 -30.39 8.40 -34.39
CA LYS A 7 -28.96 8.56 -34.64
C LYS A 7 -28.47 9.71 -33.76
N LEU A 8 -27.80 9.36 -32.66
CA LEU A 8 -27.06 10.33 -31.83
C LEU A 8 -26.04 11.08 -32.70
N LYS A 9 -26.12 12.42 -32.70
CA LYS A 9 -25.22 13.31 -33.43
C LYS A 9 -23.76 13.03 -33.01
N PRO A 10 -22.78 13.05 -33.92
CA PRO A 10 -21.39 12.65 -33.63
C PRO A 10 -20.78 13.39 -32.43
N TRP A 11 -21.13 14.66 -32.25
CA TRP A 11 -20.66 15.50 -31.14
C TRP A 11 -21.13 15.01 -29.77
N VAL A 12 -22.35 14.45 -29.70
CA VAL A 12 -22.92 13.90 -28.45
C VAL A 12 -22.24 12.58 -28.07
N LYS A 13 -21.74 11.81 -29.04
CA LYS A 13 -20.95 10.61 -28.76
C LYS A 13 -19.58 10.97 -28.20
N MET A 14 -18.95 12.01 -28.74
CA MET A 14 -17.63 12.46 -28.31
C MET A 14 -17.64 12.97 -26.86
N THR A 15 -18.65 13.75 -26.47
CA THR A 15 -18.80 14.23 -25.09
C THR A 15 -19.10 13.09 -24.13
N LEU A 16 -19.93 12.12 -24.51
CA LEU A 16 -20.24 10.97 -23.66
C LEU A 16 -19.01 10.10 -23.40
N THR A 17 -18.18 9.84 -24.42
CA THR A 17 -16.92 9.10 -24.26
C THR A 17 -15.93 9.87 -23.37
N PHE A 18 -15.88 11.20 -23.48
CA PHE A 18 -15.04 12.03 -22.61
C PHE A 18 -15.50 11.98 -21.16
N VAL A 19 -16.80 12.09 -20.89
CA VAL A 19 -17.38 12.00 -19.54
C VAL A 19 -17.10 10.63 -18.92
N VAL A 20 -17.31 9.54 -19.66
CA VAL A 20 -17.01 8.18 -19.17
C VAL A 20 -15.51 8.02 -18.90
N GLY A 21 -14.64 8.51 -19.79
CA GLY A 21 -13.19 8.46 -19.59
C GLY A 21 -12.74 9.25 -18.36
N VAL A 22 -13.25 10.47 -18.18
CA VAL A 22 -12.94 11.32 -17.01
C VAL A 22 -13.47 10.71 -15.72
N SER A 23 -14.67 10.10 -15.72
CA SER A 23 -15.21 9.43 -14.52
C SER A 23 -14.40 8.20 -14.10
N ILE A 24 -13.79 7.48 -15.03
CA ILE A 24 -12.90 6.34 -14.71
C ILE A 24 -11.59 6.86 -14.12
N ILE A 25 -11.01 7.91 -14.71
CA ILE A 25 -9.78 8.53 -14.22
C ILE A 25 -10.00 9.16 -12.84
N ALA A 26 -11.14 9.82 -12.60
CA ALA A 26 -11.49 10.41 -11.31
C ALA A 26 -11.59 9.37 -10.18
N GLN A 27 -12.08 8.16 -10.47
CA GLN A 27 -12.11 7.07 -9.47
C GLN A 27 -10.72 6.55 -9.13
N ILE A 28 -9.81 6.50 -10.11
CA ILE A 28 -8.41 6.12 -9.87
C ILE A 28 -7.71 7.20 -9.03
N PHE A 29 -7.92 8.48 -9.32
CA PHE A 29 -7.35 9.58 -8.53
C PHE A 29 -8.04 9.79 -7.17
N SER A 30 -9.29 9.38 -6.96
CA SER A 30 -9.88 9.38 -5.61
C SER A 30 -9.34 8.26 -4.72
N ILE A 31 -8.85 7.17 -5.31
CA ILE A 31 -8.16 6.09 -4.58
C ILE A 31 -6.70 6.48 -4.25
N PHE A 32 -6.05 7.24 -5.13
CA PHE A 32 -4.62 7.60 -4.98
C PHE A 32 -4.32 9.05 -4.55
N GLY A 33 -5.30 9.96 -4.49
CA GLY A 33 -5.00 11.40 -4.61
C GLY A 33 -5.79 12.39 -3.77
N THR A 34 -6.62 11.99 -2.80
CA THR A 34 -7.25 12.94 -1.87
C THR A 34 -7.04 12.55 -0.42
N SER A 35 -5.84 12.83 0.07
CA SER A 35 -5.63 13.24 1.46
C SER A 35 -4.78 14.51 1.45
N ALA A 36 -5.25 15.55 0.76
CA ALA A 36 -4.82 16.90 1.08
C ALA A 36 -5.55 17.30 2.37
N SER A 37 -5.03 16.88 3.52
CA SER A 37 -5.53 17.32 4.82
C SER A 37 -5.05 18.74 5.06
N THR A 38 -5.87 19.71 4.65
CA THR A 38 -5.91 21.01 5.32
C THR A 38 -6.66 20.82 6.64
N GLY A 39 -5.96 20.37 7.67
CA GLY A 39 -6.53 20.15 9.00
C GLY A 39 -5.42 19.96 10.03
N GLU A 40 -5.60 20.55 11.20
CA GLU A 40 -4.66 20.61 12.32
C GLU A 40 -4.38 19.26 13.01
N ASP A 41 -4.54 18.13 12.31
CA ASP A 41 -4.23 16.79 12.79
C ASP A 41 -2.93 16.33 12.13
N LYS A 42 -1.80 16.59 12.78
CA LYS A 42 -0.54 15.95 12.43
C LYS A 42 -0.68 14.47 12.77
N GLU A 43 -1.07 13.67 11.79
CA GLU A 43 -1.03 12.21 11.90
C GLU A 43 0.35 11.80 12.42
N GLU A 44 0.37 10.99 13.47
CA GLU A 44 1.62 10.66 14.17
C GLU A 44 2.52 9.85 13.23
N LYS A 45 3.70 10.39 12.92
CA LYS A 45 4.70 9.71 12.10
C LYS A 45 5.43 8.66 12.94
N ILE A 46 5.21 7.40 12.65
CA ILE A 46 5.79 6.25 13.35
C ILE A 46 6.75 5.53 12.41
N VAL A 47 7.95 5.22 12.88
CA VAL A 47 8.87 4.31 12.20
C VAL A 47 8.70 2.93 12.85
N ALA A 48 8.40 1.93 12.04
CA ALA A 48 8.19 0.56 12.46
C ALA A 48 8.99 -0.40 11.56
N HIS A 49 9.27 -1.59 12.07
CA HIS A 49 9.98 -2.65 11.38
C HIS A 49 9.05 -3.83 11.16
N GLY A 50 8.95 -4.29 9.92
CA GLY A 50 8.08 -5.39 9.55
C GLY A 50 8.80 -6.44 8.72
N MET A 51 8.42 -7.70 8.89
CA MET A 51 8.85 -8.79 8.02
C MET A 51 7.85 -8.98 6.88
N ILE A 52 8.34 -9.18 5.66
CA ILE A 52 7.50 -9.47 4.50
C ILE A 52 6.94 -10.89 4.62
N GLU A 53 5.64 -10.96 4.80
CA GLU A 53 4.89 -12.20 4.96
C GLU A 53 4.57 -12.83 3.60
N ALA A 54 4.09 -12.03 2.66
CA ALA A 54 3.69 -12.48 1.34
C ALA A 54 3.75 -11.33 0.33
N ASN A 55 4.04 -11.68 -0.93
CA ASN A 55 3.95 -10.79 -2.07
C ASN A 55 2.79 -11.27 -2.95
N VAL A 56 1.67 -10.54 -2.99
CA VAL A 56 0.45 -10.90 -3.72
C VAL A 56 -0.01 -9.71 -4.55
N ASN A 57 -0.28 -9.90 -5.84
CA ASN A 57 -0.80 -8.85 -6.73
C ASN A 57 0.02 -7.54 -6.78
N GLY A 58 1.33 -7.59 -6.49
CA GLY A 58 2.18 -6.39 -6.44
C GLY A 58 2.11 -5.63 -5.12
N GLU A 59 1.51 -6.23 -4.10
CA GLU A 59 1.47 -5.77 -2.71
C GLU A 59 2.24 -6.73 -1.81
N SER A 60 3.08 -6.17 -0.96
CA SER A 60 3.85 -6.88 0.06
C SER A 60 3.18 -6.64 1.41
N HIS A 61 2.66 -7.71 1.98
CA HIS A 61 2.04 -7.72 3.30
C HIS A 61 3.13 -7.83 4.37
N LEU A 62 3.07 -6.95 5.36
CA LEU A 62 4.08 -6.85 6.40
C LEU A 62 3.50 -7.22 7.76
N LYS A 63 4.26 -8.01 8.50
CA LYS A 63 4.00 -8.30 9.89
C LYS A 63 4.97 -7.49 10.75
N ILE A 64 4.44 -6.53 11.51
CA ILE A 64 5.25 -5.60 12.31
C ILE A 64 5.82 -6.31 13.55
N ILE A 65 7.10 -6.06 13.83
CA ILE A 65 7.89 -6.75 14.86
C ILE A 65 8.04 -5.88 16.13
N ASP A 66 8.31 -4.58 15.97
CA ASP A 66 8.82 -3.73 17.06
C ASP A 66 7.79 -2.72 17.60
N LYS A 67 6.65 -2.55 16.91
CA LYS A 67 5.60 -1.57 17.25
C LYS A 67 4.22 -2.20 17.18
N LEU A 68 3.33 -1.74 18.06
CA LEU A 68 1.91 -2.04 17.98
C LEU A 68 1.27 -1.16 16.91
N VAL A 69 1.03 -1.74 15.74
CA VAL A 69 0.23 -1.13 14.68
C VAL A 69 -1.13 -1.82 14.67
N THR A 70 -2.20 -1.03 14.75
CA THR A 70 -3.58 -1.54 14.86
C THR A 70 -4.22 -1.91 13.52
N HIS A 71 -3.47 -1.79 12.42
CA HIS A 71 -3.93 -1.98 11.06
C HIS A 71 -2.89 -2.79 10.26
N ASP A 72 -3.35 -3.49 9.23
CA ASP A 72 -2.48 -4.21 8.30
C ASP A 72 -1.58 -3.23 7.55
N VAL A 73 -0.27 -3.49 7.56
CA VAL A 73 0.70 -2.64 6.87
C VAL A 73 1.03 -3.28 5.54
N ILE A 74 0.63 -2.61 4.46
CA ILE A 74 0.81 -3.08 3.09
C ILE A 74 1.69 -2.07 2.35
N VAL A 75 2.74 -2.56 1.70
CA VAL A 75 3.60 -1.76 0.84
C VAL A 75 3.59 -2.27 -0.59
N LYS A 76 3.94 -1.42 -1.55
CA LYS A 76 4.07 -1.84 -2.94
C LYS A 76 5.27 -2.78 -3.08
N THR A 77 5.07 -3.95 -3.69
CA THR A 77 6.16 -4.91 -3.92
C THR A 77 7.23 -4.30 -4.83
N LYS A 78 8.48 -4.36 -4.37
CA LYS A 78 9.68 -4.03 -5.16
C LYS A 78 10.37 -5.32 -5.60
N SER A 79 11.18 -5.27 -6.65
CA SER A 79 11.92 -6.44 -7.14
C SER A 79 12.90 -7.01 -6.12
N GLU A 80 13.39 -6.15 -5.22
CA GLU A 80 14.31 -6.50 -4.13
C GLU A 80 13.61 -7.09 -2.90
N TYR A 81 12.27 -7.13 -2.86
CA TYR A 81 11.51 -7.54 -1.67
C TYR A 81 11.22 -9.04 -1.67
N ASN A 82 11.88 -9.74 -0.76
CA ASN A 82 11.74 -11.18 -0.60
C ASN A 82 10.91 -11.53 0.64
N LYS A 83 10.22 -12.67 0.58
CA LYS A 83 9.52 -13.24 1.74
C LYS A 83 10.53 -13.48 2.87
N GLY A 84 10.16 -13.13 4.10
CA GLY A 84 11.03 -13.27 5.28
C GLY A 84 12.05 -12.15 5.45
N GLN A 85 12.09 -11.16 4.56
CA GLN A 85 12.99 -10.03 4.68
C GLN A 85 12.39 -8.96 5.59
N ILE A 86 13.23 -8.37 6.46
CA ILE A 86 12.85 -7.28 7.35
C ILE A 86 13.04 -5.95 6.62
N ILE A 87 12.00 -5.12 6.67
CA ILE A 87 12.01 -3.78 6.12
C ILE A 87 11.58 -2.76 7.17
N THR A 88 12.14 -1.56 7.09
CA THR A 88 11.76 -0.40 7.89
C THR A 88 10.72 0.38 7.10
N VAL A 89 9.58 0.63 7.72
CA VAL A 89 8.48 1.41 7.16
C VAL A 89 8.22 2.66 8.00
N GLU A 90 8.05 3.78 7.32
CA GLU A 90 7.55 5.00 7.91
C GLU A 90 6.05 5.08 7.65
N ILE A 91 5.28 5.14 8.72
CA ILE A 91 3.82 5.17 8.71
C ILE A 91 3.39 6.56 9.19
N GLU A 92 2.52 7.21 8.43
CA GLU A 92 1.83 8.42 8.82
C GLU A 92 0.33 8.10 8.85
N GLY A 93 -0.24 8.09 10.06
CA GLY A 93 -1.63 7.70 10.29
C GLY A 93 -1.92 6.24 9.91
N LYS A 94 -2.58 6.04 8.77
CA LYS A 94 -2.94 4.70 8.23
C LYS A 94 -2.19 4.35 6.95
N LYS A 95 -1.19 5.13 6.56
CA LYS A 95 -0.50 4.99 5.27
C LYS A 95 0.99 4.83 5.48
N VAL A 96 1.59 3.96 4.66
CA VAL A 96 3.06 3.90 4.56
C VAL A 96 3.51 4.99 3.60
N ILE A 97 4.35 5.90 4.10
CA ILE A 97 4.91 7.02 3.33
C ILE A 97 6.30 6.70 2.75
N SER A 98 7.03 5.78 3.38
CA SER A 98 8.37 5.37 2.97
C SER A 98 8.66 3.97 3.45
N ASP A 99 9.43 3.23 2.66
CA ASP A 99 9.80 1.85 2.94
C ASP A 99 11.22 1.56 2.40
N ARG A 100 12.06 0.94 3.23
CA ARG A 100 13.43 0.56 2.88
C ARG A 100 13.78 -0.80 3.47
N ILE A 101 14.68 -1.53 2.84
CA ILE A 101 15.26 -2.74 3.43
C ILE A 101 16.04 -2.34 4.69
N THR A 102 15.82 -3.06 5.79
CA THR A 102 16.60 -2.87 7.00
C THR A 102 17.91 -3.63 6.87
N GLU A 103 19.04 -2.95 7.04
CA GLU A 103 20.37 -3.52 6.84
C GLU A 103 21.35 -3.10 7.93
N GLY A 104 22.46 -3.84 8.03
CA GLY A 104 23.58 -3.51 8.92
C GLY A 104 23.22 -3.57 10.41
N GLU A 105 23.76 -2.62 11.18
CA GLU A 105 23.65 -2.60 12.65
C GLU A 105 22.19 -2.50 13.16
N GLU A 106 21.30 -1.91 12.36
CA GLU A 106 19.86 -1.82 12.68
C GLU A 106 19.20 -3.20 12.66
N LEU A 107 19.52 -4.01 11.64
CA LEU A 107 19.04 -5.37 11.50
C LEU A 107 19.56 -6.25 12.63
N ASP A 108 20.85 -6.15 12.97
CA ASP A 108 21.45 -6.91 14.06
C ASP A 108 20.79 -6.59 15.41
N LYS A 109 20.44 -5.32 15.65
CA LYS A 109 19.71 -4.91 16.87
C LYS A 109 18.31 -5.50 16.93
N LEU A 110 17.61 -5.59 15.80
CA LEU A 110 16.28 -6.21 15.74
C LEU A 110 16.36 -7.71 16.04
N TYR A 111 17.29 -8.43 15.42
CA TYR A 111 17.51 -9.84 15.73
C TYR A 111 17.89 -10.07 17.20
N ASN A 112 18.70 -9.21 17.80
CA ASN A 112 19.06 -9.35 19.21
C ASN A 112 17.91 -9.04 20.18
N ARG A 113 17.02 -8.10 19.83
CA ARG A 113 15.94 -7.65 20.72
C ARG A 113 14.66 -8.47 20.56
N TYR A 114 14.39 -8.94 19.35
CA TYR A 114 13.13 -9.59 18.95
C TYR A 114 13.35 -10.97 18.33
N SER A 115 14.45 -11.64 18.67
CA SER A 115 14.84 -12.96 18.14
C SER A 115 13.69 -13.97 18.14
N GLU A 116 12.94 -14.06 19.25
CA GLU A 116 11.84 -15.00 19.40
C GLU A 116 10.68 -14.70 18.43
N VAL A 117 10.29 -13.43 18.31
CA VAL A 117 9.20 -13.00 17.41
C VAL A 117 9.61 -13.21 15.95
N ILE A 118 10.85 -12.88 15.61
CA ILE A 118 11.39 -13.07 14.27
C ILE A 118 11.45 -14.56 13.92
N ALA A 119 11.93 -15.41 14.83
CA ALA A 119 11.98 -16.85 14.62
C ALA A 119 10.58 -17.46 14.45
N GLU A 120 9.60 -17.04 15.25
CA GLU A 120 8.20 -17.46 15.11
C GLU A 120 7.66 -17.10 13.71
N TYR A 121 7.98 -15.91 13.21
CA TYR A 121 7.53 -15.47 11.89
C TYR A 121 8.24 -16.22 10.77
N GLU A 122 9.54 -16.47 10.89
CA GLU A 122 10.28 -17.29 9.93
C GLU A 122 9.75 -18.72 9.85
N ASP A 123 9.40 -19.33 10.99
CA ASP A 123 8.83 -20.68 11.03
C ASP A 123 7.41 -20.71 10.47
N TRP A 124 6.60 -19.68 10.72
CA TRP A 124 5.29 -19.53 10.09
C TRP A 124 5.40 -19.36 8.57
N ILE A 125 6.42 -18.66 8.09
CA ILE A 125 6.68 -18.45 6.66
C ILE A 125 7.11 -19.74 5.94
N LYS A 126 7.81 -20.64 6.65
CA LYS A 126 8.33 -21.91 6.11
C LYS A 126 7.29 -23.04 6.06
N ASN A 127 6.29 -23.01 6.94
CA ASN A 127 5.17 -23.94 6.96
C ASN A 127 4.02 -23.47 6.06
#